data_AF-A0A7Y3WR90-F1
#
_entry.id   AF-A0A7Y3WR90-F1
#
_cell.length_a   1.000
_cell.length_b   1.000
_cell.length_c   1.000
_cell.angle_alpha   90.00
_cell.angle_beta   90.00
_cell.angle_gamma   90.00
#
_symmetry.space_group_name_H-M   'P 1'
#
loop_
_entity.id
_entity.type
_entity.pdbx_description
1 polymer ?
#
loop_
_entity_poly.entity_id
_entity_poly.type
_entity_poly.pdbx_seq_one_letter_code
_entity_poly.pdbx_strand_id
1 'polypeptide(L)'
;MKTDKSKEKGTVKEKKTNMLLASFMLFVFPIIIVVVAVVLGGYIGKYIGAPIQISRVCGGIIGFIFAIVVIKLFDKSAAIDDKEEKIYWEDL
;
A
#
# COMPACT_ATOMS: atom_id res chain seq x y z
N MET A 1 28.56 29.80 -40.19
CA MET A 1 27.10 29.75 -39.90
C MET A 1 26.91 28.62 -38.89
N LYS A 2 26.73 28.96 -37.60
CA LYS A 2 26.67 27.97 -36.51
C LYS A 2 25.35 27.21 -36.59
N THR A 3 25.48 25.89 -36.48
CA THR A 3 24.42 24.89 -36.42
C THR A 3 23.45 25.18 -35.28
N ASP A 4 22.17 25.31 -35.62
CA ASP A 4 21.06 25.24 -34.66
C ASP A 4 20.88 23.77 -34.26
N LYS A 5 21.40 23.42 -33.08
CA LYS A 5 21.12 22.15 -32.42
C LYS A 5 19.97 22.42 -31.45
N SER A 6 18.76 22.09 -31.93
CA SER A 6 17.54 21.92 -31.14
C SER A 6 17.87 21.27 -29.79
N LYS A 7 17.74 22.05 -28.72
CA LYS A 7 17.76 21.51 -27.35
C LYS A 7 16.47 20.72 -27.15
N GLU A 8 16.57 19.41 -27.32
CA GLU A 8 15.57 18.46 -26.88
C GLU A 8 15.42 18.63 -25.37
N LYS A 9 14.32 19.26 -24.95
CA LYS A 9 13.94 19.39 -23.55
C LYS A 9 13.62 17.98 -23.06
N GLY A 10 14.57 17.36 -22.37
CA GLY A 10 14.35 16.11 -21.65
C GLY A 10 13.12 16.26 -20.77
N THR A 11 12.01 15.66 -21.19
CA THR A 11 10.80 15.55 -20.40
C THR A 11 11.08 14.53 -19.32
N VAL A 12 11.59 14.99 -18.17
CA VAL A 12 11.62 14.18 -16.95
C VAL A 12 10.17 13.84 -16.65
N LYS A 13 9.72 12.65 -17.07
CA LYS A 13 8.42 12.10 -16.67
C LYS A 13 8.54 11.85 -15.17
N GLU A 14 8.03 12.78 -14.37
CA GLU A 14 7.80 12.52 -12.95
C GLU A 14 6.90 11.28 -12.86
N LYS A 15 7.49 10.13 -12.51
CA LYS A 15 6.71 8.98 -12.06
C LYS A 15 5.96 9.46 -10.83
N LYS A 16 4.67 9.73 -10.98
CA LYS A 16 3.77 10.01 -9.86
C LYS A 16 3.58 8.71 -9.09
N THR A 17 4.57 8.33 -8.29
CA THR A 17 4.33 7.41 -7.17
C THR A 17 3.18 8.00 -6.39
N ASN A 18 2.09 7.25 -6.28
CA ASN A 18 0.84 7.76 -5.74
C ASN A 18 0.97 7.84 -4.21
N MET A 19 1.68 8.87 -3.74
CA MET A 19 2.08 9.06 -2.34
C MET A 19 0.86 9.12 -1.40
N LEU A 20 -0.28 9.58 -1.93
CA LEU A 20 -1.58 9.51 -1.25
C LEU A 20 -2.04 8.06 -1.00
N LEU A 21 -1.91 7.19 -2.01
CA LEU A 21 -2.27 5.77 -1.89
C LEU A 21 -1.34 5.06 -0.89
N ALA A 22 -0.04 5.34 -0.94
CA ALA A 22 0.92 4.79 0.02
C ALA A 22 0.59 5.21 1.46
N SER A 23 0.30 6.50 1.68
CA SER A 23 -0.10 7.02 2.99
C SER A 23 -1.41 6.40 3.48
N PHE A 24 -2.40 6.23 2.59
CA PHE A 24 -3.66 5.57 2.93
C PHE A 24 -3.45 4.12 3.36
N MET A 25 -2.64 3.36 2.62
CA MET A 25 -2.32 1.96 2.90
C MET A 25 -1.57 1.78 4.22
N LEU A 26 -0.67 2.72 4.57
CA LEU A 26 0.13 2.65 5.80
C LEU A 26 -0.62 3.08 7.05
N PHE A 27 -1.48 4.11 6.95
CA PHE A 27 -2.13 4.70 8.12
C PHE A 27 -3.60 4.31 8.28
N VAL A 28 -4.40 4.47 7.23
CA VAL A 28 -5.87 4.40 7.34
C VAL A 28 -6.36 2.95 7.18
N PHE A 29 -5.84 2.25 6.19
CA PHE A 29 -6.26 0.90 5.85
C PHE A 29 -6.13 -0.13 7.01
N PRO A 30 -5.04 -0.13 7.81
CA PRO A 30 -4.88 -1.09 8.90
C PRO A 30 -5.95 -0.90 9.98
N ILE A 31 -6.30 0.36 10.27
CA ILE A 31 -7.33 0.72 11.25
C ILE A 31 -8.69 0.20 10.77
N ILE A 32 -9.04 0.41 9.51
CA ILE A 32 -10.30 -0.05 8.93
C ILE A 32 -10.39 -1.58 9.00
N ILE A 33 -9.33 -2.30 8.60
CA ILE A 33 -9.32 -3.77 8.66
C ILE A 33 -9.57 -4.27 10.06
N VAL A 34 -8.88 -3.72 11.07
CA VAL A 34 -9.03 -4.17 12.46
C VAL A 34 -10.47 -3.95 12.94
N VAL A 35 -11.06 -2.79 12.66
CA VAL A 35 -12.45 -2.49 13.03
C VAL A 35 -13.42 -3.49 12.38
N VAL A 36 -13.28 -3.70 11.06
CA VAL A 36 -14.12 -4.66 10.31
C VAL A 36 -13.95 -6.08 10.86
N ALA A 37 -12.73 -6.51 11.15
CA ALA A 37 -12.44 -7.84 11.67
C ALA A 37 -13.00 -8.06 13.08
N VAL A 38 -12.99 -7.05 13.96
CA VAL A 38 -13.63 -7.11 15.27
C VAL A 38 -15.15 -7.26 15.14
N VAL A 39 -15.78 -6.49 14.25
CA VAL A 39 -17.23 -6.57 14.00
C VAL A 39 -17.61 -7.94 13.46
N LEU A 40 -16.89 -8.43 12.46
CA LEU A 40 -17.09 -9.76 11.87
C LEU A 40 -16.85 -10.87 12.91
N GLY A 41 -15.79 -10.77 13.71
CA GLY A 41 -15.52 -11.68 14.81
C GLY A 41 -16.70 -11.76 15.77
N GLY A 42 -17.22 -10.61 16.22
CA GLY A 42 -18.41 -10.58 17.08
C GLY A 42 -19.66 -11.22 16.43
N TYR A 43 -19.86 -11.02 15.13
CA TYR A 43 -21.00 -11.60 14.40
C TYR A 43 -20.89 -13.11 14.28
N ILE A 44 -19.71 -13.62 13.90
CA ILE A 44 -19.40 -15.04 13.79
C ILE A 44 -19.49 -15.71 15.17
N GLY A 45 -18.91 -15.08 16.20
CA GLY A 45 -18.97 -15.56 17.58
C GLY A 45 -20.39 -15.72 18.10
N LYS A 46 -21.25 -14.74 17.81
CA LYS A 46 -22.68 -14.82 18.13
C LYS A 46 -23.36 -16.00 17.43
N TYR A 47 -23.03 -16.23 16.16
CA TYR A 47 -23.62 -17.32 15.37
C TYR A 47 -23.25 -18.72 15.89
N ILE A 48 -22.02 -18.89 16.37
CA ILE A 48 -21.52 -20.19 16.89
C ILE A 48 -21.76 -20.38 18.40
N GLY A 49 -22.47 -19.46 19.06
CA GLY A 49 -22.72 -19.52 20.50
C GLY A 49 -21.48 -19.26 21.38
N ALA A 50 -20.40 -18.73 20.81
CA ALA A 50 -19.21 -18.36 21.55
C ALA A 50 -19.40 -17.03 22.30
N PRO A 51 -18.64 -16.78 23.38
CA PRO A 51 -18.65 -15.48 24.05
C PRO A 51 -18.25 -14.36 23.07
N ILE A 52 -19.19 -13.44 22.82
CA ILE A 52 -19.03 -12.33 21.87
C ILE A 52 -17.78 -11.48 22.14
N GLN A 53 -17.45 -11.24 23.41
CA GLN A 53 -16.25 -10.46 23.76
C GLN A 53 -14.97 -11.17 23.31
N ILE A 54 -14.86 -12.48 23.57
CA ILE A 54 -13.70 -13.28 23.16
C ILE A 54 -13.60 -13.32 21.64
N SER A 55 -14.71 -13.52 20.95
CA SER A 55 -14.73 -13.59 19.50
C SER A 55 -14.38 -12.26 18.81
N ARG A 56 -14.79 -11.12 19.39
CA ARG A 56 -14.35 -9.78 18.97
C ARG A 56 -12.85 -9.60 19.10
N VAL A 57 -12.27 -10.00 20.23
CA VAL A 57 -10.81 -9.92 20.46
C VAL A 57 -10.05 -10.82 19.48
N CYS A 58 -10.48 -12.06 19.29
CA CYS A 58 -9.88 -12.96 18.30
C CYS A 58 -9.97 -12.39 16.88
N GLY A 59 -11.13 -11.85 16.50
CA GLY A 59 -11.32 -11.17 15.22
C GLY A 59 -10.35 -10.00 15.03
N GLY A 60 -10.16 -9.17 16.06
CA GLY A 60 -9.19 -8.08 16.05
C GLY A 60 -7.74 -8.55 15.88
N ILE A 61 -7.33 -9.60 16.60
CA ILE A 61 -5.97 -10.16 16.47
C ILE A 61 -5.74 -10.69 15.06
N ILE A 62 -6.69 -11.45 14.52
CA ILE A 62 -6.61 -11.99 13.15
C ILE A 62 -6.56 -10.85 12.13
N GLY A 63 -7.43 -9.85 12.28
CA GLY A 63 -7.44 -8.66 11.42
C GLY A 63 -6.14 -7.87 11.47
N PHE A 64 -5.52 -7.74 12.64
CA PHE A 64 -4.25 -7.05 12.80
C PHE A 64 -3.10 -7.78 12.09
N ILE A 65 -3.02 -9.11 12.26
CA ILE A 65 -2.05 -9.94 11.53
C ILE A 65 -2.27 -9.79 10.02
N PHE A 66 -3.52 -9.82 9.57
CA PHE A 66 -3.87 -9.65 8.17
C PHE A 66 -3.45 -8.28 7.63
N ALA A 67 -3.65 -7.21 8.40
CA ALA A 67 -3.19 -5.87 8.05
C ALA A 67 -1.67 -5.82 7.86
N ILE A 68 -0.88 -6.42 8.75
CA ILE A 68 0.58 -6.51 8.62
C ILE A 68 0.97 -7.20 7.31
N VAL A 69 0.32 -8.31 6.98
CA VAL A 69 0.60 -9.06 5.74
C VAL A 69 0.32 -8.20 4.51
N VAL A 70 -0.82 -7.49 4.49
CA VAL A 70 -1.17 -6.62 3.35
C VAL A 70 -0.20 -5.46 3.21
N ILE A 71 0.19 -4.80 4.31
CA ILE A 71 1.21 -3.74 4.27
C ILE A 71 2.51 -4.27 3.68
N LYS A 72 2.96 -5.45 4.11
CA LYS A 72 4.18 -6.07 3.57
C LYS A 72 4.08 -6.38 2.08
N LEU A 73 2.92 -6.83 1.62
CA LEU A 73 2.70 -7.11 0.20
C LEU A 73 2.66 -5.82 -0.63
N PHE A 74 2.04 -4.77 -0.09
CA PHE A 74 1.98 -3.44 -0.71
C PHE A 74 3.37 -2.83 -0.82
N ASP A 75 4.15 -2.85 0.26
CA ASP A 75 5.53 -2.37 0.29
C ASP A 75 6.39 -3.07 -0.78
N LYS A 76 6.26 -4.41 -0.90
CA LYS A 76 6.94 -5.19 -1.94
C LYS A 76 6.49 -4.83 -3.36
N SER A 77 5.21 -4.53 -3.58
CA SER A 77 4.71 -4.11 -4.89
C SER A 77 5.16 -2.70 -5.26
N ALA A 78 5.19 -1.78 -4.28
CA ALA A 78 5.66 -0.42 -4.48
C ALA A 78 7.14 -0.40 -4.89
N ALA A 79 7.98 -1.22 -4.27
CA ALA A 79 9.41 -1.36 -4.60
C ALA A 79 9.69 -1.87 -6.03
N ILE A 80 8.71 -2.47 -6.72
CA ILE A 80 8.87 -2.94 -8.11
C ILE A 80 8.63 -1.80 -9.12
N ASP A 81 7.86 -0.77 -8.76
CA ASP A 81 7.63 0.40 -9.60
C ASP A 81 8.83 1.36 -9.60
N ASP A 82 9.70 1.27 -8.59
CA ASP A 82 10.98 1.98 -8.47
C ASP A 82 12.13 1.36 -9.29
N LYS A 83 11.85 0.49 -10.28
CA LYS A 83 12.86 0.17 -11.31
C LYS A 83 13.07 1.40 -12.18
N GLU A 84 13.93 2.27 -11.66
CA GLU A 84 14.60 3.38 -12.32
C GLU A 84 14.91 3.00 -13.76
N GLU A 85 14.30 3.72 -14.69
CA GLU A 85 14.85 3.88 -16.01
C GLU A 85 16.24 4.50 -15.79
N LYS A 86 17.29 3.66 -15.80
CA LYS A 86 18.67 4.11 -15.73
C LYS A 86 18.89 5.01 -16.94
N ILE A 87 18.77 6.32 -16.73
CA ILE A 87 19.25 7.30 -17.69
C ILE A 87 20.76 7.15 -17.70
N TYR A 88 21.29 6.52 -18.75
CA TYR A 88 22.72 6.52 -19.00
C TYR A 88 23.08 7.94 -19.45
N TRP A 89 23.94 8.59 -18.66
CA TRP A 89 24.50 9.92 -18.99
C TRP A 89 25.31 9.93 -20.29
N GLU A 90 25.54 8.76 -20.88
CA GLU A 90 26.26 8.55 -22.14
C GLU A 90 25.39 8.86 -23.37
N ASP A 91 24.05 8.99 -23.20
CA ASP A 91 23.07 9.27 -24.27
C ASP A 91 22.62 10.76 -24.31
N LEU A 92 23.16 11.63 -23.44
CA LEU A 92 22.86 13.07 -23.32
C LEU A 92 23.98 13.95 -23.92
#